data_AF-A0A0R2V9Y0-F1
#
_entry.id   AF-A0A0R2V9Y0-F1
#
_cell.length_a   1.000
_cell.length_b   1.000
_cell.length_c   1.000
_cell.angle_alpha   90.00
_cell.angle_beta   90.00
_cell.angle_gamma   90.00
#
_symmetry.space_group_name_H-M   'P 1'
#
loop_
_entity.id
_entity.type
_entity.pdbx_description
1 polymer ?
#
loop_
_entity_poly.entity_id
_entity_poly.type
_entity_poly.pdbx_seq_one_letter_code
_entity_poly.pdbx_strand_id
1 'polypeptide(L)'
;LKVAAGKVSLYIKMLKTFSTDQINAVENMKKAIEKNDFATGQLIAHTLKGTCGSIGATELQNKAGILESHLKEKMSHAKIVELLDLIHPALMLVIGSINELLPNKEKASETTAISDAEVKSLILHLSELLTNDDTEANELLEKNHTVLQQYYGEDSFGMISDALRSFDFESALKILKEHRDNGVD
;
A
#
# COMPACT_ATOMS: atom_id res chain seq x y z
N LEU A 1 2.41 -20.45 13.22
CA LEU A 1 1.37 -19.51 12.73
C LEU A 1 1.91 -18.08 12.49
N LYS A 2 2.83 -17.53 13.32
CA LYS A 2 3.46 -16.20 13.09
C LYS A 2 4.08 -16.01 11.68
N VAL A 3 4.83 -16.99 11.17
CA VAL A 3 5.47 -16.90 9.84
C VAL A 3 4.47 -16.80 8.68
N ALA A 4 3.28 -17.40 8.82
CA ALA A 4 2.25 -17.33 7.79
C ALA A 4 1.54 -15.96 7.82
N ALA A 5 1.24 -15.45 9.01
CA ALA A 5 0.65 -14.12 9.19
C ALA A 5 1.55 -13.02 8.61
N GLY A 6 2.84 -12.99 8.95
CA GLY A 6 3.77 -11.98 8.40
C GLY A 6 3.91 -12.03 6.87
N LYS A 7 3.78 -13.20 6.25
CA LYS A 7 3.78 -13.34 4.77
C LYS A 7 2.51 -12.76 4.15
N VAL A 8 1.36 -12.92 4.81
CA VAL A 8 0.08 -12.36 4.34
C VAL A 8 0.09 -10.84 4.45
N SER A 9 0.53 -10.29 5.58
CA SER A 9 0.60 -8.83 5.77
C SER A 9 1.57 -8.18 4.78
N LEU A 10 2.75 -8.80 4.54
CA LEU A 10 3.68 -8.34 3.50
C LEU A 10 3.06 -8.37 2.10
N TYR A 11 2.34 -9.44 1.75
CA TYR A 11 1.70 -9.55 0.44
C TYR A 11 0.60 -8.50 0.24
N ILE A 12 -0.21 -8.24 1.27
CA ILE A 12 -1.21 -7.15 1.27
C ILE A 12 -0.54 -5.79 1.03
N LYS A 13 0.59 -5.52 1.71
CA LYS A 13 1.38 -4.30 1.51
C LYS A 13 1.88 -4.16 0.07
N MET A 14 2.37 -5.26 -0.51
CA MET A 14 2.80 -5.29 -1.91
C MET A 14 1.65 -5.00 -2.87
N LEU A 15 0.44 -5.52 -2.60
CA LEU A 15 -0.76 -5.24 -3.41
C LEU A 15 -1.19 -3.76 -3.31
N LYS A 16 -1.21 -3.17 -2.11
CA LYS A 16 -1.52 -1.74 -1.91
C LYS A 16 -0.49 -0.82 -2.58
N THR A 17 0.79 -1.16 -2.45
CA THR A 17 1.89 -0.42 -3.09
C THR A 17 1.75 -0.50 -4.62
N PHE A 18 1.45 -1.69 -5.15
CA PHE A 18 1.19 -1.88 -6.57
C PHE A 18 0.03 -1.00 -7.07
N SER A 19 -1.12 -0.99 -6.37
CA SER A 19 -2.28 -0.21 -6.81
C SER A 19 -2.03 1.29 -6.79
N THR A 20 -1.21 1.78 -5.84
CA THR A 20 -0.86 3.20 -5.72
C THR A 20 0.18 3.61 -6.76
N ASP A 21 1.28 2.88 -6.87
CA ASP A 21 2.43 3.27 -7.69
C ASP A 21 2.21 3.07 -9.18
N GLN A 22 1.40 2.07 -9.56
CA GLN A 22 1.25 1.67 -10.97
C GLN A 22 0.03 2.29 -11.65
N ILE A 23 -0.86 2.99 -10.93
CA ILE A 23 -2.11 3.53 -11.50
C ILE A 23 -1.92 4.45 -12.70
N ASN A 24 -0.79 5.18 -12.76
CA ASN A 24 -0.46 6.10 -13.85
C ASN A 24 0.65 5.58 -14.77
N ALA A 25 1.04 4.30 -14.67
CA ALA A 25 2.20 3.77 -15.38
C ALA A 25 2.04 3.89 -16.91
N VAL A 26 0.86 3.57 -17.43
CA VAL A 26 0.57 3.66 -18.87
C VAL A 26 0.62 5.10 -19.37
N GLU A 27 -0.04 6.02 -18.67
CA GLU A 27 -0.08 7.44 -19.01
C GLU A 27 1.33 8.06 -19.00
N ASN A 28 2.14 7.68 -18.01
CA ASN A 28 3.52 8.14 -17.91
C ASN A 28 4.39 7.60 -19.05
N MET A 29 4.18 6.34 -19.46
CA MET A 29 4.86 5.77 -20.63
C MET A 29 4.42 6.46 -21.93
N LYS A 30 3.13 6.73 -22.12
CA LYS A 30 2.63 7.48 -23.29
C LYS A 30 3.29 8.87 -23.39
N LYS A 31 3.34 9.61 -22.28
CA LYS A 31 4.02 10.92 -22.20
C LYS A 31 5.52 10.85 -22.49
N ALA A 32 6.20 9.81 -22.02
CA ALA A 32 7.62 9.61 -22.33
C ALA A 32 7.83 9.36 -23.83
N ILE A 33 6.96 8.56 -24.44
CA ILE A 33 7.02 8.23 -25.87
C ILE A 33 6.73 9.43 -26.76
N GLU A 34 5.74 10.27 -26.41
CA GLU A 34 5.50 11.55 -27.10
C GLU A 34 6.73 12.46 -27.11
N LYS A 35 7.56 12.40 -26.05
CA LYS A 35 8.81 13.15 -25.93
C LYS A 35 10.03 12.45 -26.56
N ASN A 36 9.84 11.29 -27.21
CA ASN A 36 10.91 10.40 -27.68
C ASN A 36 11.87 9.93 -26.57
N ASP A 37 11.42 9.93 -25.31
CA ASP A 37 12.18 9.45 -24.16
C ASP A 37 11.91 7.96 -23.94
N PHE A 38 12.49 7.15 -24.83
CA PHE A 38 12.38 5.68 -24.76
C PHE A 38 13.03 5.12 -23.49
N ALA A 39 14.02 5.79 -22.92
CA ALA A 39 14.73 5.33 -21.72
C ALA A 39 13.80 5.38 -20.49
N THR A 40 13.11 6.51 -20.28
CA THR A 40 12.11 6.63 -19.22
C THR A 40 10.96 5.65 -19.43
N GLY A 41 10.46 5.52 -20.67
CA GLY A 41 9.42 4.54 -20.99
C GLY A 41 9.85 3.11 -20.64
N GLN A 42 11.08 2.72 -21.02
CA GLN A 42 11.63 1.39 -20.72
C GLN A 42 11.76 1.15 -19.22
N LEU A 43 12.21 2.16 -18.45
CA LEU A 43 12.32 2.03 -16.98
C LEU A 43 10.95 1.81 -16.33
N ILE A 44 9.91 2.54 -16.75
CA ILE A 44 8.56 2.35 -16.24
C ILE A 44 8.04 0.95 -16.60
N ALA A 45 8.24 0.48 -17.85
CA ALA A 45 7.86 -0.87 -18.27
C ALA A 45 8.61 -1.96 -17.47
N HIS A 46 9.89 -1.75 -17.19
CA HIS A 46 10.70 -2.64 -16.37
C HIS A 46 10.15 -2.75 -14.94
N THR A 47 9.86 -1.61 -14.31
CA THR A 47 9.25 -1.55 -12.99
C THR A 47 7.89 -2.26 -12.98
N LEU A 48 7.03 -1.97 -13.96
CA LEU A 48 5.72 -2.61 -14.09
C LEU A 48 5.84 -4.14 -14.21
N LYS A 49 6.78 -4.63 -15.03
CA LYS A 49 7.06 -6.07 -15.16
C LYS A 49 7.49 -6.69 -13.82
N GLY A 50 8.42 -6.04 -13.12
CA GLY A 50 8.93 -6.50 -11.83
C GLY A 50 7.82 -6.59 -10.79
N THR A 51 7.05 -5.51 -10.63
CA THR A 51 5.98 -5.41 -9.64
C THR A 51 4.82 -6.36 -9.96
N CYS A 52 4.47 -6.57 -11.23
CA CYS A 52 3.50 -7.60 -11.63
C CYS A 52 3.96 -9.00 -11.20
N GLY A 53 5.26 -9.33 -11.33
CA GLY A 53 5.81 -10.59 -10.86
C GLY A 53 5.71 -10.76 -9.34
N SER A 54 5.95 -9.67 -8.61
CA SER A 54 5.86 -9.63 -7.15
C SER A 54 4.45 -9.90 -6.61
N ILE A 55 3.39 -9.52 -7.35
CA ILE A 55 1.99 -9.76 -6.98
C ILE A 55 1.35 -10.96 -7.71
N GLY A 56 2.14 -11.74 -8.46
CA GLY A 56 1.64 -12.89 -9.21
C GLY A 56 0.72 -12.56 -10.40
N ALA A 57 0.73 -11.32 -10.90
CA ALA A 57 -0.03 -10.88 -12.06
C ALA A 57 0.65 -11.33 -13.38
N THR A 58 0.79 -12.65 -13.56
CA THR A 58 1.63 -13.28 -14.60
C THR A 58 1.28 -12.84 -16.03
N GLU A 59 -0.01 -12.74 -16.37
CA GLU A 59 -0.42 -12.30 -17.72
C GLU A 59 -0.01 -10.85 -18.00
N LEU A 60 -0.17 -9.97 -17.02
CA LEU A 60 0.21 -8.57 -17.12
C LEU A 60 1.74 -8.41 -17.14
N GLN A 61 2.45 -9.21 -16.33
CA GLN A 61 3.91 -9.30 -16.34
C GLN A 61 4.45 -9.65 -17.73
N ASN A 62 3.85 -10.64 -18.40
CA ASN A 62 4.26 -11.04 -19.75
C ASN A 62 4.07 -9.90 -20.76
N LYS A 63 2.91 -9.22 -20.72
CA LYS A 63 2.65 -8.07 -21.59
C LYS A 63 3.62 -6.90 -21.33
N ALA A 64 3.91 -6.61 -20.06
CA ALA A 64 4.89 -5.61 -19.67
C ALA A 64 6.31 -5.94 -20.17
N GLY A 65 6.70 -7.22 -20.18
CA GLY A 65 7.98 -7.66 -20.76
C GLY A 65 8.07 -7.47 -22.28
N ILE A 66 6.97 -7.73 -23.01
CA ILE A 66 6.89 -7.44 -24.45
C ILE A 66 7.04 -5.94 -24.70
N LEU A 67 6.34 -5.12 -23.90
CA LEU A 67 6.41 -3.66 -23.98
C LEU A 67 7.80 -3.11 -23.69
N GLU A 68 8.44 -3.58 -22.61
CA GLU A 68 9.83 -3.24 -22.27
C GLU A 68 10.77 -3.54 -23.45
N SER A 69 10.57 -4.67 -24.13
CA SER A 69 11.37 -5.07 -25.29
C SER A 69 11.13 -4.14 -26.50
N HIS A 70 9.87 -3.79 -26.77
CA HIS A 70 9.53 -2.83 -27.85
C HIS A 70 10.12 -1.44 -27.60
N LEU A 71 10.15 -1.00 -26.35
CA LEU A 71 10.79 0.25 -25.94
C LEU A 71 12.30 0.20 -26.10
N LYS A 72 12.94 -0.90 -25.69
CA LYS A 72 14.38 -1.14 -25.84
C LYS A 72 14.81 -1.16 -27.30
N GLU A 73 14.02 -1.80 -28.17
CA GLU A 73 14.24 -1.89 -29.62
C GLU A 73 13.84 -0.61 -30.36
N LYS A 74 13.26 0.38 -29.66
CA LYS A 74 12.76 1.64 -30.23
C LYS A 74 11.83 1.40 -31.42
N MET A 75 10.89 0.48 -31.24
CA MET A 75 9.81 0.24 -32.19
C MET A 75 9.01 1.51 -32.44
N SER A 76 8.25 1.54 -33.55
CA SER A 76 7.47 2.73 -33.89
C SER A 76 6.48 3.09 -32.79
N HIS A 77 6.28 4.40 -32.58
CA HIS A 77 5.32 4.93 -31.60
C HIS A 77 3.96 4.25 -31.71
N ALA A 78 3.45 4.04 -32.93
CA ALA A 78 2.18 3.37 -33.16
C ALA A 78 2.10 1.97 -32.54
N LYS A 79 3.14 1.14 -32.70
CA LYS A 79 3.18 -0.22 -32.12
C LYS A 79 3.27 -0.21 -30.59
N ILE A 80 4.01 0.75 -30.04
CA ILE A 80 4.15 0.90 -28.59
C ILE A 80 2.83 1.37 -27.98
N VAL A 81 2.17 2.35 -28.59
CA VAL A 81 0.87 2.88 -28.15
C VAL A 81 -0.21 1.81 -28.25
N GLU A 82 -0.26 1.04 -29.33
CA GLU A 82 -1.20 -0.09 -29.48
C GLU A 82 -1.05 -1.10 -28.31
N LEU A 83 0.18 -1.45 -27.95
CA LEU A 83 0.43 -2.36 -26.84
C LEU A 83 0.08 -1.75 -25.47
N LEU A 84 0.34 -0.45 -25.29
CA LEU A 84 -0.08 0.29 -24.10
C LEU A 84 -1.61 0.31 -23.94
N ASP A 85 -2.35 0.48 -25.04
CA ASP A 85 -3.82 0.46 -25.04
C ASP A 85 -4.39 -0.93 -24.70
N LEU A 86 -3.66 -2.00 -25.02
CA LEU A 86 -4.01 -3.37 -24.59
C LEU A 86 -3.67 -3.64 -23.12
N ILE A 87 -2.61 -3.02 -22.59
CA ILE A 87 -2.14 -3.21 -21.21
C ILE A 87 -3.00 -2.42 -20.22
N HIS A 88 -3.41 -1.21 -20.59
CA HIS A 88 -4.15 -0.30 -19.72
C HIS A 88 -5.41 -0.92 -19.06
N PRO A 89 -6.36 -1.52 -19.80
CA PRO A 89 -7.54 -2.09 -19.18
C PRO A 89 -7.21 -3.27 -18.25
N ALA A 90 -6.21 -4.08 -18.59
CA ALA A 90 -5.77 -5.19 -17.74
C ALA A 90 -5.13 -4.69 -16.44
N LEU A 91 -4.32 -3.64 -16.51
CA LEU A 91 -3.76 -2.98 -15.33
C LEU A 91 -4.86 -2.39 -14.44
N MET A 92 -5.81 -1.66 -15.04
CA MET A 92 -6.94 -1.07 -14.30
C MET A 92 -7.83 -2.12 -13.65
N LEU A 93 -8.04 -3.28 -14.30
CA LEU A 93 -8.78 -4.39 -13.72
C LEU A 93 -8.08 -4.95 -12.48
N VAL A 94 -6.76 -5.19 -12.55
CA VAL A 94 -5.97 -5.66 -11.40
C VAL A 94 -6.03 -4.66 -10.25
N ILE A 95 -5.84 -3.37 -10.54
CA ILE A 95 -5.92 -2.30 -9.54
C ILE A 95 -7.32 -2.22 -8.92
N GLY A 96 -8.36 -2.32 -9.74
CA GLY A 96 -9.75 -2.35 -9.29
C GLY A 96 -10.02 -3.51 -8.33
N SER A 97 -9.63 -4.73 -8.72
CA SER A 97 -9.78 -5.92 -7.87
C SER A 97 -8.99 -5.81 -6.57
N ILE A 98 -7.78 -5.24 -6.59
CA ILE A 98 -7.01 -4.97 -5.38
C ILE A 98 -7.77 -4.03 -4.45
N ASN A 99 -8.29 -2.92 -4.99
CA ASN A 99 -9.01 -1.92 -4.19
C ASN A 99 -10.36 -2.42 -3.67
N GLU A 100 -11.02 -3.35 -4.37
CA GLU A 100 -12.25 -4.01 -3.90
C GLU A 100 -11.97 -5.02 -2.78
N LEU A 101 -10.90 -5.82 -2.92
CA LEU A 101 -10.52 -6.86 -1.96
C LEU A 101 -9.82 -6.30 -0.72
N LEU A 102 -9.09 -5.21 -0.90
CA LEU A 102 -8.39 -4.47 0.15
C LEU A 102 -9.02 -3.08 0.22
N PRO A 103 -10.28 -2.96 0.70
CA PRO A 103 -10.98 -1.69 0.74
C PRO A 103 -10.09 -0.68 1.44
N ASN A 104 -9.60 0.27 0.66
CA ASN A 104 -8.85 1.39 1.18
C ASN A 104 -9.89 2.23 1.93
N LYS A 105 -9.94 2.12 3.26
CA LYS A 105 -10.79 2.97 4.12
C LYS A 105 -10.28 4.43 4.14
N GLU A 106 -9.70 4.89 3.04
CA GLU A 106 -9.30 6.27 2.78
C GLU A 106 -10.43 6.96 2.01
N LYS A 107 -11.56 7.21 2.69
CA LYS A 107 -12.49 8.29 2.34
C LYS A 107 -13.45 8.56 3.50
N ALA A 108 -13.04 9.49 4.36
CA ALA A 108 -13.88 10.57 4.90
C ALA A 108 -13.05 11.36 5.92
N SER A 109 -12.44 12.45 5.46
CA SER A 109 -12.13 13.58 6.33
C SER A 109 -13.44 14.34 6.53
N GLU A 110 -14.22 13.98 7.54
CA GLU A 110 -15.20 14.87 8.17
C GLU A 110 -15.31 14.48 9.64
N THR A 111 -15.11 15.47 10.51
CA THR A 111 -15.27 15.40 11.97
C THR A 111 -16.64 14.82 12.32
N THR A 112 -16.70 13.50 12.48
CA THR A 112 -17.85 12.77 13.00
C THR A 112 -17.34 11.85 14.10
N ALA A 113 -18.10 11.76 15.19
CA ALA A 113 -17.79 10.89 16.31
C ALA A 113 -17.50 9.48 15.79
N ILE A 114 -16.23 9.08 15.88
CA ILE A 114 -15.80 7.75 15.44
C ILE A 114 -16.50 6.72 16.32
N SER A 115 -17.11 5.72 15.69
CA SER A 115 -17.78 4.65 16.41
C SER A 115 -16.77 3.75 17.12
N ASP A 116 -17.14 3.17 18.27
CA ASP A 116 -16.27 2.24 19.01
C ASP A 116 -15.77 1.07 18.15
N ALA A 117 -16.55 0.64 17.15
CA ALA A 117 -16.17 -0.40 16.21
C ALA A 117 -14.99 0.00 15.32
N GLU A 118 -14.94 1.27 14.92
CA GLU A 118 -13.86 1.81 14.09
C GLU A 118 -12.59 2.04 14.89
N VAL A 119 -12.72 2.50 16.14
CA VAL A 119 -11.58 2.59 17.07
C VAL A 119 -10.99 1.21 17.34
N LYS A 120 -11.83 0.20 17.59
CA LYS A 120 -11.37 -1.20 17.74
C LYS A 120 -10.65 -1.71 16.50
N SER A 121 -11.18 -1.44 15.30
CA SER A 121 -10.53 -1.84 14.05
C SER A 121 -9.18 -1.16 13.86
N LEU A 122 -9.08 0.12 14.23
CA LEU A 122 -7.84 0.89 14.16
C LEU A 122 -6.78 0.32 15.13
N ILE A 123 -7.19 -0.02 16.36
CA ILE A 123 -6.30 -0.63 17.37
C ILE A 123 -5.80 -2.01 16.93
N LEU A 124 -6.68 -2.82 16.33
CA LEU A 124 -6.30 -4.12 15.78
C LEU A 124 -5.26 -3.98 14.67
N HIS A 125 -5.45 -3.01 13.77
CA HIS A 125 -4.49 -2.72 12.70
C HIS A 125 -3.15 -2.23 13.25
N LEU A 126 -3.18 -1.29 14.20
CA LEU A 126 -1.95 -0.79 14.85
C LEU A 126 -1.21 -1.91 15.59
N SER A 127 -1.94 -2.80 16.27
CA SER A 127 -1.36 -3.97 16.94
C SER A 127 -0.73 -4.96 15.96
N GLU A 128 -1.32 -5.13 14.77
CA GLU A 128 -0.76 -5.97 13.71
C GLU A 128 0.54 -5.39 13.17
N LEU A 129 0.57 -4.09 12.88
CA LEU A 129 1.78 -3.41 12.40
C LEU A 129 2.92 -3.53 13.42
N LEU A 130 2.64 -3.28 14.70
CA LEU A 130 3.61 -3.42 15.79
C LEU A 130 4.07 -4.86 16.00
N THR A 131 3.19 -5.85 15.83
CA THR A 131 3.57 -7.27 15.94
C THR A 131 4.53 -7.70 14.82
N ASN A 132 4.49 -7.01 13.69
CA ASN A 132 5.30 -7.27 12.52
C ASN A 132 6.51 -6.31 12.40
N ASP A 133 6.78 -5.50 13.42
CA ASP A 133 7.82 -4.45 13.42
C ASP A 133 7.71 -3.50 12.20
N ASP A 134 6.48 -3.24 11.72
CA ASP A 134 6.24 -2.39 10.56
C ASP A 134 6.22 -0.91 10.94
N THR A 135 7.13 -0.14 10.35
CA THR A 135 7.26 1.32 10.56
C THR A 135 6.04 2.12 10.12
N GLU A 136 5.15 1.52 9.31
CA GLU A 136 3.84 2.11 8.98
C GLU A 136 2.98 2.37 10.24
N ALA A 137 3.29 1.70 11.37
CA ALA A 137 2.68 1.99 12.65
C ALA A 137 2.85 3.46 13.08
N ASN A 138 3.99 4.09 12.78
CA ASN A 138 4.23 5.51 13.07
C ASN A 138 3.31 6.41 12.24
N GLU A 139 3.15 6.11 10.95
CA GLU A 139 2.26 6.87 10.08
C GLU A 139 0.80 6.71 10.48
N LEU A 140 0.38 5.50 10.85
CA LEU A 140 -0.97 5.21 11.31
C LEU A 140 -1.28 5.94 12.62
N LEU A 141 -0.32 6.00 13.55
CA LEU A 141 -0.44 6.73 14.82
C LEU A 141 -0.63 8.24 14.57
N GLU A 142 0.22 8.85 13.74
CA GLU A 142 0.17 10.28 13.44
C GLU A 142 -1.13 10.67 12.70
N LYS A 143 -1.56 9.87 11.71
CA LYS A 143 -2.81 10.11 10.98
C LYS A 143 -4.06 10.06 11.88
N ASN A 144 -4.03 9.30 12.97
CA ASN A 144 -5.17 9.08 13.86
C ASN A 144 -4.94 9.63 15.28
N HIS A 145 -4.02 10.58 15.43
CA HIS A 145 -3.58 11.14 16.71
C HIS A 145 -4.76 11.46 17.65
N THR A 146 -5.69 12.31 17.22
CA THR A 146 -6.81 12.78 18.05
C THR A 146 -7.67 11.62 18.58
N VAL A 147 -7.92 10.63 17.74
CA VAL A 147 -8.80 9.48 18.05
C VAL A 147 -8.11 8.55 19.04
N LEU A 148 -6.86 8.22 18.77
CA LEU A 148 -6.05 7.33 19.61
C LEU A 148 -5.74 7.99 20.95
N GLN A 149 -5.42 9.29 20.97
CA GLN A 149 -5.21 10.04 22.20
C GLN A 149 -6.49 10.11 23.05
N GLN A 150 -7.66 10.32 22.42
CA GLN A 150 -8.93 10.31 23.16
C GLN A 150 -9.24 8.92 23.73
N TYR A 151 -8.89 7.84 23.02
CA TYR A 151 -9.16 6.48 23.47
C TYR A 151 -8.21 6.00 24.58
N TYR A 152 -6.90 6.24 24.42
CA TYR A 152 -5.86 5.79 25.36
C TYR A 152 -5.59 6.77 26.49
N GLY A 153 -6.08 8.01 26.39
CA GLY A 153 -5.66 9.11 27.23
C GLY A 153 -4.27 9.65 26.84
N GLU A 154 -3.99 10.87 27.29
CA GLU A 154 -2.77 11.61 26.92
C GLU A 154 -1.49 10.87 27.35
N ASP A 155 -1.46 10.32 28.56
CA ASP A 155 -0.28 9.64 29.12
C ASP A 155 0.06 8.35 28.36
N SER A 156 -0.90 7.44 28.20
CA SER A 156 -0.64 6.18 27.49
C SER A 156 -0.37 6.40 26.01
N PHE A 157 -1.04 7.37 25.38
CA PHE A 157 -0.73 7.76 24.00
C PHE A 157 0.70 8.29 23.86
N GLY A 158 1.16 9.13 24.79
CA GLY A 158 2.54 9.62 24.83
C GLY A 158 3.55 8.47 24.91
N MET A 159 3.32 7.51 25.81
CA MET A 159 4.20 6.34 25.94
C MET A 159 4.22 5.47 24.67
N ILE A 160 3.07 5.28 24.01
CA ILE A 160 2.99 4.56 22.73
C ILE A 160 3.79 5.30 21.65
N SER A 161 3.63 6.62 21.56
CA SER A 161 4.34 7.46 20.58
C SER A 161 5.85 7.43 20.79
N ASP A 162 6.32 7.52 22.03
CA ASP A 162 7.75 7.48 22.35
C ASP A 162 8.39 6.13 22.05
N ALA A 163 7.68 5.04 22.35
CA ALA A 163 8.10 3.69 22.00
C ALA A 163 8.22 3.51 20.48
N LEU A 164 7.21 3.95 19.72
CA LEU A 164 7.23 3.95 18.25
C LEU A 164 8.36 4.81 17.65
N ARG A 165 8.64 5.98 18.23
CA ARG A 165 9.75 6.86 17.80
C ARG A 165 11.12 6.25 18.09
N SER A 166 11.20 5.41 19.11
CA SER A 166 12.42 4.68 19.51
C SER A 166 12.53 3.31 18.83
N PHE A 167 11.63 2.96 17.92
CA PHE A 167 11.51 1.64 17.28
C PHE A 167 11.31 0.48 18.27
N ASP A 168 10.83 0.77 19.49
CA ASP A 168 10.49 -0.21 20.50
C ASP A 168 9.04 -0.69 20.31
N PHE A 169 8.83 -1.48 19.26
CA PHE A 169 7.51 -1.98 18.90
C PHE A 169 6.92 -2.95 19.92
N GLU A 170 7.77 -3.67 20.67
CA GLU A 170 7.35 -4.59 21.72
C GLU A 170 6.72 -3.83 22.91
N SER A 171 7.37 -2.77 23.38
CA SER A 171 6.82 -1.90 24.43
C SER A 171 5.52 -1.22 23.98
N ALA A 172 5.48 -0.69 22.76
CA ALA A 172 4.27 -0.08 22.20
C ALA A 172 3.09 -1.07 22.18
N LEU A 173 3.34 -2.31 21.74
CA LEU A 173 2.33 -3.37 21.68
C LEU A 173 1.85 -3.80 23.08
N LYS A 174 2.73 -3.78 24.08
CA LYS A 174 2.36 -4.08 25.46
C LYS A 174 1.38 -3.04 26.01
N ILE A 175 1.68 -1.76 25.84
CA ILE A 175 0.84 -0.65 26.32
C ILE A 175 -0.54 -0.68 25.64
N LEU A 176 -0.58 -0.94 24.32
CA LEU A 176 -1.85 -1.10 23.59
C LEU A 176 -2.75 -2.21 24.16
N LYS A 177 -2.16 -3.30 24.64
CA LYS A 177 -2.89 -4.47 25.18
C LYS A 177 -3.35 -4.25 26.61
N GLU A 178 -2.54 -3.58 27.44
CA GLU A 178 -2.88 -3.28 28.83
C GLU A 178 -4.13 -2.39 28.94
N HIS A 179 -4.33 -1.47 27.99
CA HIS A 179 -5.55 -0.65 27.94
C HIS A 179 -6.79 -1.44 27.46
N ARG A 180 -6.61 -2.53 26.70
CA ARG A 180 -7.73 -3.35 26.20
C ARG A 180 -8.44 -4.09 27.32
N ASP A 181 -7.72 -4.44 28.39
CA ASP A 181 -8.27 -5.17 29.54
C ASP A 181 -8.96 -4.24 30.56
N ASN A 182 -8.74 -2.92 30.49
CA ASN A 182 -9.40 -1.94 31.36
C ASN A 182 -10.68 -1.32 30.77
N GLY A 183 -11.04 -1.68 29.53
CA GLY A 183 -12.22 -1.16 28.80
C GLY A 183 -13.42 -2.12 28.75
N VAL A 184 -13.45 -3.13 29.62
CA VAL A 184 -14.59 -4.02 29.80
C VAL A 184 -15.05 -3.95 31.26
N ASP A 185 -15.85 -2.94 31.56
CA ASP A 185 -16.98 -3.01 32.50
C ASP A 185 -18.04 -1.97 32.10
#